data_AF-A0A314UC62-F1
#
_entry.id   AF-A0A314UC62-F1
#
_cell.length_a   1.000
_cell.length_b   1.000
_cell.length_c   1.000
_cell.angle_alpha   90.00
_cell.angle_beta   90.00
_cell.angle_gamma   90.00
#
_symmetry.space_group_name_H-M   'P 1'
#
loop_
_entity.id
_entity.type
_entity.pdbx_description
1 polymer ?
#
loop_
_entity_poly.entity_id
_entity_poly.type
_entity_poly.pdbx_seq_one_letter_code
_entity_poly.pdbx_strand_id
1 'polypeptide(L)'
;MLPVEPKLGKMLLVGAIFNCLDPVLTIVSGLSVRDPFLTPFDKKDLAEAAKSQFSRDYSDHLALVRAYEGWKEFFSLLRDTDLVDANTTTHNAWSYDEHLIRAVICYGLYPGICSVVHNEKSFLLKTMEDGQVLLYSNSVNAREPKIPYPWLVFNEKIMLLLFGGSFSKGAIDGHLKMLGGYLEFFMKPAIAEMYQCLKGELDELIQTKLLNPRMDTHAFHELLSAVRLLLSEDQGEGRFVFGRQSQLQTLLTRAGYAAPTYKTKQLKNSQFRATVEFNGMEIMGQPCNNKKSAEKDAAAEAIQWLVSGTQMGHGYINHMSMMLKKSKKDHN
;
A
#
# COMPACT_ATOMS: atom_id res chain seq x y z
N MET A 1 -6.14 11.03 -22.78
CA MET A 1 -5.24 10.53 -21.71
C MET A 1 -4.16 11.58 -21.50
N LEU A 2 -3.80 11.89 -20.26
CA LEU A 2 -2.75 12.85 -19.94
C LEU A 2 -1.37 12.26 -20.32
N PRO A 3 -0.49 12.98 -21.04
CA PRO A 3 0.86 12.55 -21.40
C PRO A 3 1.83 12.60 -20.20
N VAL A 4 1.46 11.94 -19.10
CA VAL A 4 2.24 11.87 -17.85
C VAL A 4 2.31 10.43 -17.34
N GLU A 5 3.24 10.16 -16.44
CA GLU A 5 3.28 8.86 -15.76
C GLU A 5 1.93 8.58 -15.06
N PRO A 6 1.37 7.36 -15.16
CA PRO A 6 0.02 7.08 -14.64
C PRO A 6 -0.18 7.45 -13.16
N LYS A 7 0.84 7.29 -12.32
CA LYS A 7 0.80 7.71 -10.90
C LYS A 7 0.58 9.22 -10.73
N LEU A 8 1.17 10.04 -11.59
CA LEU A 8 1.04 11.49 -11.54
C LEU A 8 -0.31 11.94 -12.12
N GLY A 9 -0.75 11.30 -13.21
CA GLY A 9 -2.06 11.55 -13.79
C GLY A 9 -3.21 11.26 -12.81
N LYS A 10 -3.07 10.19 -12.01
CA LYS A 10 -4.00 9.87 -10.91
C LYS A 10 -4.05 10.96 -9.85
N MET A 11 -2.90 11.51 -9.43
CA MET A 11 -2.85 12.61 -8.47
C MET A 11 -3.57 13.84 -9.00
N LEU A 12 -3.24 14.25 -10.25
CA LEU A 12 -3.84 15.42 -10.87
C LEU A 12 -5.37 15.29 -10.99
N LEU A 13 -5.85 14.13 -11.41
CA LEU A 13 -7.28 13.86 -11.52
C LEU A 13 -7.99 13.96 -10.16
N VAL A 14 -7.48 13.29 -9.14
CA VAL A 14 -8.11 13.26 -7.82
C VAL A 14 -7.96 14.62 -7.13
N GLY A 15 -6.85 15.33 -7.32
CA GLY A 15 -6.65 16.70 -6.85
C GLY A 15 -7.70 17.68 -7.41
N ALA A 16 -8.07 17.51 -8.69
CA ALA A 16 -9.15 18.27 -9.30
C ALA A 16 -10.53 17.89 -8.73
N ILE A 17 -10.82 16.59 -8.55
CA ILE A 17 -12.11 16.13 -7.98
C ILE A 17 -12.32 16.64 -6.55
N PHE A 18 -11.26 16.67 -5.74
CA PHE A 18 -11.30 17.07 -4.34
C PHE A 18 -10.93 18.55 -4.12
N ASN A 19 -10.89 19.37 -5.17
CA ASN A 19 -10.65 20.80 -5.06
C ASN A 19 -9.39 21.17 -4.25
N CYS A 20 -8.29 20.43 -4.42
CA CYS A 20 -6.99 20.69 -3.81
C CYS A 20 -5.86 20.72 -4.86
N LEU A 21 -6.16 21.29 -6.04
CA LEU A 21 -5.36 21.11 -7.24
C LEU A 21 -3.98 21.80 -7.19
N ASP A 22 -3.87 22.99 -6.60
CA ASP A 22 -2.65 23.80 -6.59
C ASP A 22 -1.46 23.14 -5.85
N PRO A 23 -1.63 22.65 -4.60
CA PRO A 23 -0.56 21.90 -3.95
C PRO A 23 -0.22 20.61 -4.71
N VAL A 24 -1.22 19.95 -5.30
CA VAL A 24 -1.03 18.72 -6.09
C VAL A 24 -0.23 19.00 -7.37
N LEU A 25 -0.52 20.08 -8.09
CA LEU A 25 0.25 20.52 -9.27
C LEU A 25 1.70 20.78 -8.89
N THR A 26 1.94 21.45 -7.75
CA THR A 26 3.28 21.73 -7.25
C THR A 26 4.05 20.44 -6.96
N ILE A 27 3.42 19.48 -6.29
CA ILE A 27 4.01 18.17 -5.96
C ILE A 27 4.32 17.38 -7.23
N VAL A 28 3.36 17.27 -8.16
CA VAL A 28 3.52 16.55 -9.42
C VAL A 28 4.65 17.17 -10.24
N SER A 29 4.78 18.50 -10.23
CA SER A 29 5.87 19.22 -10.90
C SER A 29 7.23 18.89 -10.30
N GLY A 30 7.37 18.94 -8.98
CA GLY A 30 8.60 18.53 -8.30
C GLY A 30 8.99 17.07 -8.59
N LEU A 31 8.01 16.16 -8.63
CA LEU A 31 8.25 14.74 -8.94
C LEU A 31 8.60 14.49 -10.41
N SER A 32 8.13 15.34 -11.34
CA SER A 32 8.34 15.18 -12.79
C SER A 32 9.72 15.67 -13.25
N VAL A 33 10.33 16.62 -12.54
CA VAL A 33 11.59 17.28 -12.94
C VAL A 33 12.85 16.46 -12.59
N ARG A 34 12.72 15.27 -11.96
CA ARG A 34 13.78 14.51 -11.26
C ARG A 34 14.35 15.25 -10.04
N ASP A 35 14.84 14.44 -9.10
CA ASP A 35 15.22 14.82 -7.72
C ASP A 35 16.01 16.15 -7.64
N PRO A 36 15.50 17.17 -6.92
CA PRO A 36 16.22 18.42 -6.69
C PRO A 36 17.40 18.29 -5.70
N PHE A 37 17.74 17.09 -5.17
CA PHE A 37 18.79 16.95 -4.15
C PHE A 37 19.90 15.91 -4.44
N LEU A 38 21.04 16.14 -3.77
CA LEU A 38 22.43 15.73 -4.09
C LEU A 38 22.82 14.28 -3.72
N THR A 39 23.93 13.84 -4.33
CA THR A 39 24.51 12.48 -4.41
C THR A 39 25.12 11.93 -3.09
N PRO A 40 25.05 10.61 -2.79
CA PRO A 40 25.74 9.97 -1.65
C PRO A 40 27.23 9.68 -1.93
N PHE A 41 28.03 9.59 -0.87
CA PHE A 41 29.50 9.60 -0.89
C PHE A 41 30.16 8.38 -1.59
N ASP A 42 29.57 7.18 -1.50
CA ASP A 42 30.28 5.92 -1.81
C ASP A 42 30.13 5.40 -3.26
N LYS A 43 29.41 6.12 -4.12
CA LYS A 43 29.22 5.75 -5.54
C LYS A 43 29.40 6.93 -6.49
N LYS A 44 30.32 7.83 -6.10
CA LYS A 44 30.58 9.08 -6.79
C LYS A 44 30.93 8.87 -8.28
N ASP A 45 31.82 7.95 -8.58
CA ASP A 45 32.38 7.80 -9.94
C ASP A 45 31.40 7.18 -10.95
N LEU A 46 30.59 6.19 -10.53
CA LEU A 46 29.58 5.56 -11.39
C LEU A 46 28.36 6.47 -11.60
N ALA A 47 28.00 7.26 -10.58
CA ALA A 47 26.95 8.26 -10.68
C ALA A 47 27.41 9.49 -11.48
N GLU A 48 28.68 9.90 -11.39
CA GLU A 48 29.28 10.98 -12.19
C GLU A 48 29.42 10.61 -13.67
N ALA A 49 29.80 9.36 -13.98
CA ALA A 49 29.88 8.88 -15.36
C ALA A 49 28.50 8.90 -16.06
N ALA A 50 27.44 8.45 -15.37
CA ALA A 50 26.06 8.51 -15.90
C ALA A 50 25.47 9.93 -15.87
N LYS A 51 25.86 10.78 -14.90
CA LYS A 51 25.46 12.21 -14.83
C LYS A 51 26.06 13.05 -15.95
N SER A 52 27.28 12.76 -16.40
CA SER A 52 27.96 13.54 -17.45
C SER A 52 27.21 13.58 -18.79
N GLN A 53 26.28 12.64 -19.00
CA GLN A 53 25.45 12.58 -20.21
C GLN A 53 24.16 13.40 -20.10
N PHE A 54 23.78 13.90 -18.92
CA PHE A 54 22.48 14.55 -18.66
C PHE A 54 22.54 15.83 -17.81
N SER A 55 23.72 16.30 -17.43
CA SER A 55 23.91 17.48 -16.57
C SER A 55 23.86 18.80 -17.34
N ARG A 56 22.70 19.48 -17.33
CA ARG A 56 22.66 20.94 -17.52
C ARG A 56 22.01 21.60 -16.29
N ASP A 57 22.89 22.19 -15.49
CA ASP A 57 22.69 23.38 -14.64
C ASP A 57 22.18 23.20 -13.19
N TYR A 58 23.04 22.61 -12.36
CA TYR A 58 22.99 22.48 -10.90
C TYR A 58 22.66 23.77 -10.09
N SER A 59 21.43 24.29 -10.17
CA SER A 59 20.98 25.44 -9.36
C SER A 59 19.63 25.16 -8.72
N ASP A 60 19.55 25.26 -7.39
CA ASP A 60 18.30 25.13 -6.63
C ASP A 60 17.26 26.16 -7.07
N HIS A 61 17.71 27.35 -7.51
CA HIS A 61 16.85 28.38 -8.08
C HIS A 61 16.28 27.93 -9.44
N LEU A 62 17.07 27.24 -10.27
CA LEU A 62 16.57 26.65 -11.53
C LEU A 62 15.63 25.47 -11.28
N ALA A 63 15.80 24.72 -10.18
CA ALA A 63 14.85 23.68 -9.78
C ALA A 63 13.47 24.28 -9.43
N LEU A 64 13.44 25.40 -8.71
CA LEU A 64 12.20 26.15 -8.45
C LEU A 64 11.57 26.68 -9.74
N VAL A 65 12.36 27.23 -10.66
CA VAL A 65 11.87 27.70 -11.97
C VAL A 65 11.25 26.55 -12.77
N ARG A 66 11.92 25.40 -12.84
CA ARG A 66 11.41 24.21 -13.53
C ARG A 66 10.15 23.65 -12.88
N ALA A 67 10.05 23.67 -11.55
CA ALA A 67 8.84 23.26 -10.84
C ALA A 67 7.66 24.19 -11.18
N TYR A 68 7.90 25.49 -11.29
CA TYR A 68 6.88 26.45 -11.70
C TYR A 68 6.49 26.32 -13.18
N GLU A 69 7.45 26.04 -14.07
CA GLU A 69 7.18 25.73 -15.47
C GLU A 69 6.34 24.45 -15.61
N GLY A 70 6.70 23.40 -14.87
CA GLY A 70 5.91 22.16 -14.80
C GLY A 70 4.50 22.41 -14.27
N TRP A 71 4.34 23.26 -13.25
CA TRP A 71 3.03 23.61 -12.71
C TRP A 71 2.14 24.22 -13.80
N LYS A 72 2.69 25.16 -14.59
CA LYS A 72 1.99 25.79 -15.71
C LYS A 72 1.62 24.79 -16.80
N GLU A 73 2.55 23.91 -17.12
CA GLU A 73 2.36 22.88 -18.14
C GLU A 73 1.24 21.92 -17.75
N PHE A 74 1.27 21.38 -16.53
CA PHE A 74 0.23 20.48 -16.04
C PHE A 74 -1.13 21.17 -15.90
N PHE A 75 -1.15 22.43 -15.45
CA PHE A 75 -2.39 23.19 -15.40
C PHE A 75 -2.98 23.41 -16.80
N SER A 76 -2.16 23.79 -17.78
CA SER A 76 -2.61 23.93 -19.18
C SER A 76 -3.13 22.60 -19.72
N LEU A 77 -2.40 21.51 -19.46
CA LEU A 77 -2.79 20.18 -19.91
C LEU A 77 -4.15 19.75 -19.36
N LEU A 78 -4.41 19.97 -18.07
CA LEU A 78 -5.70 19.66 -17.47
C LEU A 78 -6.84 20.47 -18.10
N ARG A 79 -6.60 21.75 -18.39
CA ARG A 79 -7.55 22.60 -19.09
C ARG A 79 -7.82 22.12 -20.51
N ASP A 80 -6.77 21.73 -21.24
CA ASP A 80 -6.91 21.23 -22.62
C ASP A 80 -7.66 19.90 -22.69
N THR A 81 -7.69 19.13 -21.58
CA THR A 81 -8.52 17.92 -21.43
C THR A 81 -9.93 18.17 -20.90
N ASP A 82 -10.31 19.44 -20.68
CA ASP A 82 -11.57 19.85 -20.05
C ASP A 82 -11.81 19.25 -18.64
N LEU A 83 -10.76 18.74 -17.97
CA LEU A 83 -10.87 18.24 -16.60
C LEU A 83 -11.05 19.38 -15.58
N VAL A 84 -10.48 20.54 -15.91
CA VAL A 84 -10.41 21.74 -15.09
C VAL A 84 -10.78 22.94 -15.98
N ASP A 85 -11.56 23.88 -15.44
CA ASP A 85 -11.92 25.11 -16.14
C ASP A 85 -10.89 26.23 -15.88
N ALA A 86 -11.12 27.42 -16.43
CA ALA A 86 -10.24 28.56 -16.19
C ALA A 86 -10.34 29.12 -14.77
N ASN A 87 -11.33 28.69 -13.97
CA ASN A 87 -11.57 29.22 -12.64
C ASN A 87 -10.74 28.46 -11.60
N THR A 88 -9.55 28.96 -11.31
CA THR A 88 -8.66 28.32 -10.32
C THR A 88 -9.24 28.28 -8.91
N THR A 89 -10.26 29.07 -8.57
CA THR A 89 -10.77 29.11 -7.18
C THR A 89 -11.63 27.90 -6.83
N THR A 90 -12.39 27.36 -7.79
CA THR A 90 -13.27 26.20 -7.58
C THR A 90 -12.47 24.93 -7.31
N HIS A 91 -11.41 24.69 -8.08
CA HIS A 91 -10.53 23.52 -7.94
C HIS A 91 -9.55 23.61 -6.76
N ASN A 92 -9.67 24.63 -5.92
CA ASN A 92 -8.75 24.88 -4.82
C ASN A 92 -9.44 25.16 -3.47
N ALA A 93 -10.76 24.98 -3.39
CA ALA A 93 -11.56 25.21 -2.19
C ALA A 93 -11.05 24.48 -0.93
N TRP A 94 -10.37 23.33 -1.08
CA TRP A 94 -9.82 22.52 0.02
C TRP A 94 -8.30 22.35 -0.05
N SER A 95 -7.59 23.28 -0.72
CA SER A 95 -6.12 23.23 -0.86
C SER A 95 -5.33 23.42 0.44
N TYR A 96 -6.00 23.77 1.54
CA TYR A 96 -5.39 23.89 2.86
C TYR A 96 -5.55 22.63 3.71
N ASP A 97 -6.31 21.64 3.26
CA ASP A 97 -6.58 20.42 4.01
C ASP A 97 -5.43 19.41 3.85
N GLU A 98 -4.56 19.35 4.85
CA GLU A 98 -3.37 18.48 4.79
C GLU A 98 -3.70 16.98 4.70
N HIS A 99 -4.76 16.52 5.38
CA HIS A 99 -5.16 15.11 5.36
C HIS A 99 -5.64 14.73 3.95
N LEU A 100 -6.41 15.62 3.34
CA LEU A 100 -6.86 15.44 1.96
C LEU A 100 -5.69 15.41 0.98
N ILE A 101 -4.76 16.35 1.07
CA ILE A 101 -3.58 16.40 0.19
C ILE A 101 -2.76 15.11 0.33
N ARG A 102 -2.53 14.63 1.56
CA ARG A 102 -1.85 13.34 1.81
C ARG A 102 -2.61 12.17 1.19
N ALA A 103 -3.93 12.18 1.24
CA ALA A 103 -4.76 11.15 0.62
C ALA A 103 -4.64 11.14 -0.92
N VAL A 104 -4.60 12.31 -1.57
CA VAL A 104 -4.38 12.42 -3.03
C VAL A 104 -2.99 11.91 -3.42
N ILE A 105 -1.95 12.26 -2.66
CA ILE A 105 -0.59 11.75 -2.86
C ILE A 105 -0.58 10.21 -2.72
N CYS A 106 -1.24 9.69 -1.69
CA CYS A 106 -1.38 8.25 -1.45
C CYS A 106 -2.05 7.55 -2.64
N TYR A 107 -3.14 8.10 -3.19
CA TYR A 107 -3.82 7.55 -4.37
C TYR A 107 -2.89 7.45 -5.59
N GLY A 108 -2.10 8.50 -5.82
CA GLY A 108 -1.16 8.53 -6.93
C GLY A 108 -0.01 7.55 -6.78
N LEU A 109 0.60 7.50 -5.59
CA LEU A 109 1.78 6.65 -5.33
C LEU A 109 1.42 5.18 -5.08
N TYR A 110 0.16 4.85 -4.80
CA TYR A 110 -0.29 3.46 -4.66
C TYR A 110 -0.01 2.64 -5.94
N PRO A 111 0.57 1.41 -5.84
CA PRO A 111 0.73 0.58 -4.64
C PRO A 111 2.10 0.68 -3.94
N GLY A 112 2.89 1.74 -4.18
CA GLY A 112 4.26 1.91 -3.69
C GLY A 112 4.43 2.10 -2.19
N ILE A 113 3.69 1.35 -1.36
CA ILE A 113 3.56 1.47 0.09
C ILE A 113 4.77 0.85 0.79
N CYS A 114 5.29 1.57 1.79
CA CYS A 114 6.27 1.04 2.72
C CYS A 114 5.69 0.93 4.14
N SER A 115 6.00 -0.15 4.85
CA SER A 115 5.70 -0.38 6.27
C SER A 115 6.78 0.18 7.16
N VAL A 116 6.40 0.72 8.31
CA VAL A 116 7.27 1.08 9.42
C VAL A 116 7.08 0.04 10.51
N VAL A 117 8.16 -0.67 10.80
CA VAL A 117 8.23 -1.65 11.90
C VAL A 117 9.04 -1.05 13.02
N HIS A 118 8.40 -0.75 14.14
CA HIS A 118 9.07 -0.20 15.31
C HIS A 118 9.82 -1.25 16.11
N ASN A 119 11.03 -0.90 16.51
CA ASN A 119 11.83 -1.55 17.54
C ASN A 119 11.92 -0.62 18.76
N GLU A 120 12.48 -1.09 19.87
CA GLU A 120 12.56 -0.32 21.13
C GLU A 120 13.22 1.08 20.97
N LYS A 121 14.18 1.23 20.05
CA LYS A 121 14.95 2.48 19.85
C LYS A 121 15.05 2.94 18.39
N SER A 122 14.42 2.25 17.46
CA SER A 122 14.52 2.56 16.02
C SER A 122 13.29 2.09 15.26
N PHE A 123 13.27 2.31 13.95
CA PHE A 123 12.30 1.69 13.05
C PHE A 123 13.00 1.06 11.85
N LEU A 124 12.32 0.11 11.23
CA LEU A 124 12.72 -0.55 10.00
C LEU A 124 11.65 -0.31 8.95
N LEU A 125 12.07 -0.19 7.70
CA LEU A 125 11.16 0.02 6.60
C LEU A 125 11.01 -1.24 5.76
N LYS A 126 9.78 -1.58 5.36
CA LYS A 126 9.52 -2.75 4.53
C LYS A 126 8.52 -2.53 3.40
N THR A 127 8.90 -2.82 2.16
CA THR A 127 8.00 -2.84 0.99
C THR A 127 7.52 -4.27 0.68
N MET A 128 6.49 -4.38 -0.15
CA MET A 128 5.93 -5.66 -0.61
C MET A 128 6.92 -6.46 -1.47
N GLU A 129 7.61 -5.77 -2.37
CA GLU A 129 8.45 -6.40 -3.38
C GLU A 129 9.82 -6.75 -2.80
N ASP A 130 10.45 -5.78 -2.13
CA ASP A 130 11.86 -5.84 -1.74
C ASP A 130 12.08 -6.28 -0.29
N GLY A 131 11.00 -6.37 0.50
CA GLY A 131 11.14 -6.64 1.91
C GLY A 131 11.77 -5.43 2.60
N GLN A 132 12.90 -5.57 3.29
CA GLN A 132 13.46 -4.45 4.04
C GLN A 132 14.10 -3.42 3.09
N VAL A 133 13.75 -2.16 3.25
CA VAL A 133 14.30 -1.02 2.50
C VAL A 133 14.90 0.00 3.47
N LEU A 134 15.69 0.94 2.95
CA LEU A 134 16.27 2.03 3.71
C LEU A 134 15.74 3.37 3.19
N LEU A 135 15.60 4.35 4.07
CA LEU A 135 15.42 5.73 3.63
C LEU A 135 16.68 6.19 2.95
N TYR A 136 16.49 6.97 1.88
CA TYR A 136 17.58 7.76 1.35
C TYR A 136 18.07 8.74 2.42
N SER A 137 19.39 8.91 2.55
CA SER A 137 20.01 9.71 3.63
C SER A 137 19.55 11.16 3.66
N ASN A 138 19.11 11.69 2.51
CA ASN A 138 18.65 13.07 2.37
C ASN A 138 17.13 13.21 2.53
N SER A 139 16.40 12.11 2.77
CA SER A 139 15.00 12.19 3.14
C SER A 139 14.87 12.96 4.45
N VAL A 140 13.90 13.86 4.54
CA VAL A 140 13.56 14.54 5.80
C VAL A 140 13.28 13.55 6.93
N ASN A 141 12.72 12.38 6.59
CA ASN A 141 12.40 11.31 7.53
C ASN A 141 13.63 10.50 7.98
N ALA A 142 14.77 10.61 7.29
CA ALA A 142 15.98 9.87 7.65
C ALA A 142 16.61 10.37 8.96
N ARG A 143 16.24 11.58 9.39
CA ARG A 143 16.73 12.22 10.61
C ARG A 143 15.77 12.07 11.79
N GLU A 144 14.59 11.51 11.55
CA GLU A 144 13.58 11.35 12.58
C GLU A 144 13.88 10.13 13.46
N PRO A 145 13.96 10.27 14.79
CA PRO A 145 14.26 9.15 15.69
C PRO A 145 13.11 8.14 15.76
N LYS A 146 11.89 8.57 15.43
CA LYS A 146 10.70 7.75 15.38
C LYS A 146 9.71 8.33 14.37
N ILE A 147 9.19 7.50 13.50
CA ILE A 147 8.03 7.86 12.69
C ILE A 147 6.79 7.53 13.52
N PRO A 148 5.88 8.47 13.80
CA PRO A 148 4.72 8.21 14.66
C PRO A 148 3.72 7.24 14.02
N TYR A 149 3.86 6.99 12.72
CA TYR A 149 2.92 6.21 11.91
C TYR A 149 3.52 4.89 11.41
N PRO A 150 2.69 3.84 11.24
CA PRO A 150 3.13 2.53 10.80
C PRO A 150 3.46 2.41 9.30
N TRP A 151 3.41 3.49 8.49
CA TRP A 151 3.62 3.43 7.03
C TRP A 151 4.32 4.66 6.44
N LEU A 152 5.13 4.42 5.41
CA LEU A 152 5.82 5.38 4.55
C LEU A 152 5.36 5.27 3.09
N VAL A 153 4.13 5.67 2.84
CA VAL A 153 3.78 6.57 1.70
C VAL A 153 3.06 7.83 2.22
N PHE A 154 2.86 7.88 3.55
CA PHE A 154 2.16 8.85 4.39
C PHE A 154 0.71 9.09 3.95
N ASN A 155 -0.33 8.73 4.68
CA ASN A 155 -0.54 8.59 6.11
C ASN A 155 -1.70 7.58 6.30
N GLU A 156 -2.00 7.24 7.55
CA GLU A 156 -3.30 6.72 8.04
C GLU A 156 -3.97 5.53 7.31
N LYS A 157 -4.41 4.56 8.13
CA LYS A 157 -5.17 3.38 7.71
C LYS A 157 -6.33 3.74 6.76
N ILE A 158 -6.97 4.88 6.97
CA ILE A 158 -8.10 5.44 6.19
C ILE A 158 -7.70 5.74 4.75
N MET A 159 -6.55 6.38 4.54
CA MET A 159 -6.12 6.78 3.20
C MET A 159 -5.92 5.55 2.34
N LEU A 160 -5.34 4.48 2.91
CA LEU A 160 -5.23 3.20 2.24
C LEU A 160 -6.58 2.50 2.05
N LEU A 161 -7.52 2.63 2.99
CA LEU A 161 -8.86 2.06 2.85
C LEU A 161 -9.62 2.72 1.70
N LEU A 162 -9.58 4.04 1.54
CA LEU A 162 -10.33 4.74 0.48
C LEU A 162 -9.57 4.80 -0.85
N PHE A 163 -8.29 5.18 -0.79
CA PHE A 163 -7.45 5.48 -1.96
C PHE A 163 -6.48 4.35 -2.33
N GLY A 164 -6.56 3.21 -1.63
CA GLY A 164 -5.86 2.00 -2.03
C GLY A 164 -6.56 1.21 -3.12
N GLY A 165 -6.13 -0.04 -3.30
CA GLY A 165 -6.72 -0.97 -4.27
C GLY A 165 -8.03 -1.59 -3.80
N SER A 166 -8.59 -2.48 -4.62
CA SER A 166 -9.85 -3.14 -4.32
C SER A 166 -9.79 -4.01 -3.07
N PHE A 167 -10.90 -4.02 -2.34
CA PHE A 167 -11.08 -4.90 -1.19
C PHE A 167 -11.44 -6.32 -1.61
N SER A 168 -10.99 -7.29 -0.82
CA SER A 168 -11.62 -8.61 -0.73
C SER A 168 -12.04 -8.89 0.71
N LYS A 169 -13.13 -9.64 0.87
CA LYS A 169 -13.61 -10.05 2.19
C LYS A 169 -12.68 -11.11 2.78
N GLY A 170 -12.38 -10.96 4.06
CA GLY A 170 -11.64 -11.93 4.83
C GLY A 170 -12.51 -13.09 5.30
N ALA A 171 -11.93 -13.93 6.17
CA ALA A 171 -12.61 -15.12 6.70
C ALA A 171 -13.69 -14.81 7.76
N ILE A 172 -13.77 -13.57 8.24
CA ILE A 172 -14.73 -13.14 9.28
C ILE A 172 -15.30 -11.77 8.91
N ASP A 173 -16.47 -11.44 9.44
CA ASP A 173 -17.09 -10.14 9.25
C ASP A 173 -16.22 -9.02 9.83
N GLY A 174 -16.17 -7.87 9.15
CA GLY A 174 -15.29 -6.76 9.53
C GLY A 174 -13.80 -6.96 9.17
N HIS A 175 -13.43 -8.05 8.50
CA HIS A 175 -12.09 -8.26 7.97
C HIS A 175 -12.04 -7.92 6.48
N LEU A 176 -11.31 -6.86 6.13
CA LEU A 176 -11.02 -6.46 4.76
C LEU A 176 -9.57 -6.79 4.41
N LYS A 177 -9.35 -7.18 3.16
CA LYS A 177 -8.03 -7.48 2.60
C LYS A 177 -7.77 -6.64 1.37
N MET A 178 -6.52 -6.25 1.17
CA MET A 178 -6.04 -5.56 -0.03
C MET A 178 -4.69 -6.15 -0.46
N LEU A 179 -4.32 -5.98 -1.74
CA LEU A 179 -3.08 -6.52 -2.31
C LEU A 179 -2.93 -8.03 -2.07
N GLY A 180 -3.99 -8.81 -2.31
CA GLY A 180 -3.98 -10.26 -2.11
C GLY A 180 -3.85 -10.70 -0.64
N GLY A 181 -4.22 -9.83 0.31
CA GLY A 181 -4.08 -10.10 1.75
C GLY A 181 -2.75 -9.66 2.34
N TYR A 182 -1.95 -8.91 1.58
CA TYR A 182 -0.74 -8.28 2.10
C TYR A 182 -1.06 -7.18 3.13
N LEU A 183 -2.16 -6.46 2.90
CA LEU A 183 -2.74 -5.52 3.85
C LEU A 183 -4.04 -6.15 4.37
N GLU A 184 -4.08 -6.42 5.68
CA GLU A 184 -5.27 -6.92 6.37
C GLU A 184 -5.78 -5.88 7.36
N PHE A 185 -7.07 -5.56 7.26
CA PHE A 185 -7.74 -4.57 8.08
C PHE A 185 -8.85 -5.25 8.89
N PHE A 186 -8.79 -5.10 10.21
CA PHE A 186 -9.79 -5.61 11.13
C PHE A 186 -10.53 -4.44 11.76
N MET A 187 -11.85 -4.44 11.69
CA MET A 187 -12.73 -3.41 12.27
C MET A 187 -14.11 -4.01 12.57
N LYS A 188 -15.03 -3.22 13.14
CA LYS A 188 -16.43 -3.66 13.33
C LYS A 188 -17.09 -3.88 11.96
N PRO A 189 -17.99 -4.88 11.81
CA PRO A 189 -18.64 -5.18 10.52
C PRO A 189 -19.29 -3.95 9.85
N ALA A 190 -20.04 -3.15 10.61
CA ALA A 190 -20.67 -1.93 10.09
C ALA A 190 -19.65 -0.91 9.54
N ILE A 191 -18.48 -0.78 10.18
CA ILE A 191 -17.42 0.13 9.72
C ILE A 191 -16.80 -0.41 8.42
N ALA A 192 -16.59 -1.73 8.32
CA ALA A 192 -16.06 -2.34 7.10
C ALA A 192 -17.03 -2.14 5.93
N GLU A 193 -18.33 -2.35 6.13
CA GLU A 193 -19.35 -2.11 5.12
C GLU A 193 -19.38 -0.65 4.67
N MET A 194 -19.32 0.30 5.61
CA MET A 194 -19.22 1.73 5.32
C MET A 194 -18.01 2.05 4.42
N TYR A 195 -16.81 1.57 4.75
CA TYR A 195 -15.61 1.78 3.93
C TYR A 195 -15.73 1.14 2.54
N GLN A 196 -16.35 -0.03 2.43
CA GLN A 196 -16.58 -0.68 1.13
C GLN A 196 -17.57 0.12 0.27
N CYS A 197 -18.64 0.64 0.87
CA CYS A 197 -19.63 1.47 0.18
C CYS A 197 -19.01 2.78 -0.32
N LEU A 198 -18.38 3.54 0.59
CA LEU A 198 -17.72 4.81 0.27
C LEU A 198 -16.64 4.63 -0.80
N LYS A 199 -15.84 3.56 -0.72
CA LYS A 199 -14.85 3.28 -1.75
C LYS A 199 -15.49 2.98 -3.11
N GLY A 200 -16.56 2.18 -3.13
CA GLY A 200 -17.28 1.88 -4.36
C GLY A 200 -17.82 3.13 -5.04
N GLU A 201 -18.49 3.99 -4.27
CA GLU A 201 -19.03 5.26 -4.77
C GLU A 201 -17.92 6.21 -5.24
N LEU A 202 -16.81 6.28 -4.50
CA LEU A 202 -15.66 7.10 -4.89
C LEU A 202 -14.98 6.59 -6.17
N ASP A 203 -14.77 5.28 -6.28
CA ASP A 203 -14.19 4.66 -7.47
C ASP A 203 -15.11 4.89 -8.69
N GLU A 204 -16.44 4.79 -8.53
CA GLU A 204 -17.42 5.09 -9.57
C GLU A 204 -17.39 6.57 -9.98
N LEU A 205 -17.33 7.51 -9.03
CA LEU A 205 -17.17 8.93 -9.30
C LEU A 205 -15.92 9.21 -10.13
N ILE A 206 -14.77 8.64 -9.73
CA ILE A 206 -13.51 8.81 -10.43
C ILE A 206 -13.60 8.27 -11.86
N GLN A 207 -14.18 7.08 -12.05
CA GLN A 207 -14.38 6.51 -13.39
C GLN A 207 -15.31 7.36 -14.25
N THR A 208 -16.40 7.86 -13.67
CA THR A 208 -17.37 8.69 -14.39
C THR A 208 -16.75 10.02 -14.82
N LYS A 209 -15.96 10.67 -13.94
CA LYS A 209 -15.21 11.89 -14.27
C LYS A 209 -14.16 11.66 -15.35
N LEU A 210 -13.51 10.49 -15.36
CA LEU A 210 -12.56 10.12 -16.43
C LEU A 210 -13.24 9.96 -17.79
N LEU A 211 -14.43 9.36 -17.82
CA LEU A 211 -15.21 9.18 -19.05
C LEU A 211 -15.88 10.48 -19.50
N ASN A 212 -16.24 11.35 -18.57
CA ASN A 212 -16.85 12.66 -18.83
C ASN A 212 -16.09 13.78 -18.09
N PRO A 213 -15.00 14.31 -18.68
CA PRO A 213 -14.14 15.32 -18.03
C PRO A 213 -14.88 16.58 -17.60
N ARG A 214 -15.92 16.99 -18.34
CA ARG A 214 -16.75 18.16 -18.05
C ARG A 214 -17.83 17.92 -17.00
N MET A 215 -17.93 16.70 -16.47
CA MET A 215 -18.92 16.37 -15.44
C MET A 215 -18.75 17.28 -14.22
N ASP A 216 -19.86 17.87 -13.79
CA ASP A 216 -19.90 18.65 -12.57
C ASP A 216 -19.77 17.76 -11.33
N THR A 217 -18.81 18.06 -10.47
CA THR A 217 -18.56 17.32 -9.23
C THR A 217 -19.41 17.82 -8.06
N HIS A 218 -20.10 18.96 -8.20
CA HIS A 218 -20.95 19.50 -7.11
C HIS A 218 -22.08 18.55 -6.71
N ALA A 219 -22.63 17.78 -7.65
CA ALA A 219 -23.64 16.76 -7.35
C ALA A 219 -23.15 15.67 -6.37
N PHE A 220 -21.83 15.51 -6.23
CA PHE A 220 -21.19 14.54 -5.34
C PHE A 220 -20.61 15.19 -4.08
N HIS A 221 -20.98 16.44 -3.79
CA HIS A 221 -20.43 17.19 -2.66
C HIS A 221 -20.60 16.47 -1.31
N GLU A 222 -21.72 15.76 -1.10
CA GLU A 222 -21.96 14.99 0.12
C GLU A 222 -20.94 13.83 0.27
N LEU A 223 -20.72 13.06 -0.80
CA LEU A 223 -19.72 11.98 -0.83
C LEU A 223 -18.31 12.53 -0.58
N LEU A 224 -17.93 13.60 -1.28
CA LEU A 224 -16.61 14.22 -1.15
C LEU A 224 -16.40 14.78 0.26
N SER A 225 -17.44 15.38 0.86
CA SER A 225 -17.41 15.87 2.23
C SER A 225 -17.31 14.74 3.25
N ALA A 226 -18.05 13.63 3.04
CA ALA A 226 -17.98 12.46 3.90
C ALA A 226 -16.57 11.83 3.88
N VAL A 227 -15.97 11.70 2.69
CA VAL A 227 -14.58 11.24 2.55
C VAL A 227 -13.62 12.17 3.29
N ARG A 228 -13.75 13.50 3.12
CA ARG A 228 -12.89 14.50 3.77
C ARG A 228 -13.02 14.47 5.30
N LEU A 229 -14.24 14.38 5.82
CA LEU A 229 -14.49 14.26 7.27
C LEU A 229 -13.87 12.98 7.82
N LEU A 230 -14.03 11.86 7.11
CA LEU A 230 -13.47 10.58 7.52
C LEU A 230 -11.93 10.61 7.55
N LEU A 231 -11.30 11.29 6.59
CA LEU A 231 -9.85 11.53 6.57
C LEU A 231 -9.36 12.41 7.74
N SER A 232 -10.21 13.28 8.27
CA SER A 232 -9.83 14.25 9.31
C SER A 232 -10.09 13.76 10.74
N GLU A 233 -11.06 12.86 10.93
CA GLU A 233 -11.60 12.52 12.27
C GLU A 233 -11.30 11.10 12.76
N ASP A 234 -10.76 10.20 11.94
CA ASP A 234 -10.59 8.81 12.36
C ASP A 234 -9.56 8.66 13.48
N GLN A 235 -10.00 8.00 14.55
CA GLN A 235 -9.16 7.62 15.68
C GLN A 235 -8.35 6.34 15.39
N GLY A 236 -8.42 5.81 14.16
CA GLY A 236 -7.69 4.62 13.74
C GLY A 236 -8.22 3.34 14.35
N GLU A 237 -9.54 3.23 14.59
CA GLU A 237 -10.12 2.03 15.23
C GLU A 237 -9.80 0.75 14.42
N GLY A 238 -9.30 -0.26 15.12
CA GLY A 238 -9.12 -1.62 14.61
C GLY A 238 -7.70 -1.98 14.19
N ARG A 239 -7.40 -3.28 14.17
CA ARG A 239 -6.04 -3.81 13.99
C ARG A 239 -5.65 -3.83 12.51
N PHE A 240 -4.41 -3.46 12.24
CA PHE A 240 -3.78 -3.61 10.93
C PHE A 240 -2.63 -4.62 11.04
N VAL A 241 -2.53 -5.56 10.10
CA VAL A 241 -1.44 -6.55 10.09
C VAL A 241 -0.63 -6.43 8.81
N PHE A 242 0.68 -6.18 8.98
CA PHE A 242 1.66 -6.31 7.92
C PHE A 242 1.95 -7.79 7.66
N GLY A 243 1.30 -8.34 6.64
CA GLY A 243 1.41 -9.74 6.30
C GLY A 243 2.59 -10.01 5.37
N ARG A 244 3.80 -10.20 5.91
CA ARG A 244 4.65 -11.31 5.42
C ARG A 244 4.24 -12.65 6.04
N GLN A 245 3.21 -12.64 6.87
CA GLN A 245 2.59 -13.85 7.35
C GLN A 245 1.89 -14.48 6.15
N SER A 246 2.41 -15.62 5.70
CA SER A 246 1.64 -16.48 4.81
C SER A 246 0.27 -16.69 5.46
N GLN A 247 -0.79 -16.81 4.67
CA GLN A 247 -2.14 -17.09 5.19
C GLN A 247 -2.14 -18.26 6.19
N LEU A 248 -1.20 -19.20 6.03
CA LEU A 248 -0.87 -20.26 6.98
C LEU A 248 -0.44 -19.72 8.36
N GLN A 249 0.53 -18.82 8.43
CA GLN A 249 0.97 -18.23 9.69
C GLN A 249 -0.17 -17.49 10.42
N THR A 250 -1.02 -16.77 9.69
CA THR A 250 -2.20 -16.13 10.27
C THR A 250 -3.17 -17.16 10.87
N LEU A 251 -3.43 -18.26 10.17
CA LEU A 251 -4.28 -19.36 10.66
C LEU A 251 -3.68 -20.03 11.91
N LEU A 252 -2.37 -20.31 11.91
CA LEU A 252 -1.67 -20.94 13.03
C LEU A 252 -1.66 -20.05 14.27
N THR A 253 -1.36 -18.76 14.09
CA THR A 253 -1.36 -17.78 15.20
C THR A 253 -2.75 -17.66 15.81
N ARG A 254 -3.83 -17.67 15.00
CA ARG A 254 -5.22 -17.68 15.49
C ARG A 254 -5.58 -18.93 16.27
N ALA A 255 -5.01 -20.07 15.91
CA ALA A 255 -5.20 -21.33 16.61
C ALA A 255 -4.27 -21.50 17.84
N GLY A 256 -3.49 -20.46 18.20
CA GLY A 256 -2.59 -20.48 19.35
C GLY A 256 -1.27 -21.23 19.10
N TYR A 257 -0.94 -21.53 17.85
CA TYR A 257 0.29 -22.23 17.47
C TYR A 257 1.41 -21.27 17.10
N ALA A 258 2.65 -21.75 17.21
CA ALA A 258 3.84 -21.03 16.79
C ALA A 258 3.85 -20.79 15.27
N ALA A 259 4.63 -19.79 14.84
CA ALA A 259 4.79 -19.47 13.43
C ALA A 259 5.37 -20.66 12.65
N PRO A 260 4.94 -20.87 11.38
CA PRO A 260 5.47 -21.92 10.54
C PRO A 260 6.92 -21.63 10.16
N THR A 261 7.72 -22.68 10.06
CA THR A 261 9.12 -22.62 9.61
C THR A 261 9.26 -23.26 8.23
N TYR A 262 10.23 -22.81 7.43
CA TYR A 262 10.40 -23.29 6.06
C TYR A 262 11.81 -23.84 5.85
N LYS A 263 11.89 -25.05 5.29
CA LYS A 263 13.13 -25.69 4.84
C LYS A 263 13.10 -25.78 3.32
N THR A 264 13.98 -25.03 2.65
CA THR A 264 14.03 -24.99 1.18
C THR A 264 15.32 -25.63 0.66
N LYS A 265 15.19 -26.57 -0.28
CA LYS A 265 16.30 -27.28 -0.93
C LYS A 265 16.32 -26.97 -2.41
N GLN A 266 17.51 -26.74 -2.96
CA GLN A 266 17.72 -26.69 -4.40
C GLN A 266 17.86 -28.11 -4.95
N LEU A 267 17.14 -28.40 -6.03
CA LEU A 267 17.09 -29.67 -6.73
C LEU A 267 18.12 -29.71 -7.86
N LYS A 268 18.39 -30.93 -8.36
CA LYS A 268 19.38 -31.17 -9.43
C LYS A 268 19.07 -30.44 -10.74
N ASN A 269 17.81 -30.10 -10.99
CA ASN A 269 17.35 -29.37 -12.18
C ASN A 269 17.31 -27.85 -11.98
N SER A 270 18.05 -27.31 -11.00
CA SER A 270 18.05 -25.88 -10.64
C SER A 270 16.72 -25.32 -10.13
N GLN A 271 15.72 -26.17 -9.88
CA GLN A 271 14.49 -25.76 -9.19
C GLN A 271 14.67 -25.82 -7.67
N PHE A 272 13.79 -25.16 -6.94
CA PHE A 272 13.73 -25.14 -5.48
C PHE A 272 12.47 -25.86 -5.01
N ARG A 273 12.56 -26.62 -3.93
CA ARG A 273 11.41 -27.24 -3.27
C ARG A 273 11.45 -26.92 -1.79
N ALA A 274 10.34 -26.45 -1.24
CA ALA A 274 10.23 -26.10 0.16
C ALA A 274 9.32 -27.08 0.91
N THR A 275 9.63 -27.26 2.19
CA THR A 275 8.78 -27.94 3.15
C THR A 275 8.45 -26.95 4.25
N VAL A 276 7.17 -26.79 4.56
CA VAL A 276 6.70 -25.99 5.68
C VAL A 276 6.46 -26.88 6.90
N GLU A 277 6.91 -26.43 8.05
CA GLU A 277 6.81 -27.16 9.32
C GLU A 277 6.07 -26.30 10.36
N PHE A 278 5.02 -26.86 10.97
CA PHE A 278 4.28 -26.24 12.06
C PHE A 278 3.62 -27.30 12.94
N ASN A 279 3.63 -27.11 14.26
CA ASN A 279 2.94 -27.99 15.21
C ASN A 279 3.25 -29.50 15.02
N GLY A 280 4.50 -29.82 14.66
CA GLY A 280 4.95 -31.19 14.36
C GLY A 280 4.49 -31.77 13.01
N MET A 281 3.79 -30.97 12.19
CA MET A 281 3.44 -31.32 10.81
C MET A 281 4.49 -30.79 9.85
N GLU A 282 4.82 -31.57 8.83
CA GLU A 282 5.65 -31.18 7.70
C GLU A 282 4.87 -31.37 6.40
N ILE A 283 4.69 -30.29 5.63
CA ILE A 283 3.97 -30.30 4.35
C ILE A 283 4.90 -29.81 3.25
N MET A 284 5.07 -30.62 2.22
CA MET A 284 6.02 -30.37 1.13
C MET A 284 5.31 -29.82 -0.10
N GLY A 285 5.81 -28.71 -0.63
CA GLY A 285 5.31 -28.11 -1.87
C GLY A 285 5.93 -28.72 -3.14
N GLN A 286 5.47 -28.24 -4.27
CA GLN A 286 5.96 -28.56 -5.60
C GLN A 286 7.28 -27.85 -5.92
N PRO A 287 8.10 -28.41 -6.83
CA PRO A 287 9.30 -27.75 -7.32
C PRO A 287 8.97 -26.46 -8.08
N CYS A 288 9.70 -25.38 -7.78
CA CYS A 288 9.52 -24.05 -8.34
C CYS A 288 10.83 -23.45 -8.84
N ASN A 289 10.75 -22.42 -9.69
CA ASN A 289 11.95 -21.83 -10.32
C ASN A 289 12.79 -20.96 -9.38
N ASN A 290 12.27 -20.59 -8.21
CA ASN A 290 13.01 -19.82 -7.20
C ASN A 290 12.56 -20.18 -5.78
N LYS A 291 13.41 -19.86 -4.79
CA LYS A 291 13.20 -20.16 -3.36
C LYS A 291 11.87 -19.60 -2.82
N LYS A 292 11.53 -18.35 -3.16
CA LYS A 292 10.33 -17.65 -2.65
C LYS A 292 9.04 -18.29 -3.18
N SER A 293 9.02 -18.70 -4.44
CA SER A 293 7.89 -19.41 -5.05
C SER A 293 7.71 -20.80 -4.43
N ALA A 294 8.79 -21.52 -4.15
CA ALA A 294 8.71 -22.83 -3.50
C ALA A 294 8.11 -22.75 -2.09
N GLU A 295 8.51 -21.75 -1.29
CA GLU A 295 7.95 -21.51 0.05
C GLU A 295 6.47 -21.10 0.01
N LYS A 296 6.07 -20.32 -0.99
CA LYS A 296 4.66 -19.94 -1.21
C LYS A 296 3.79 -21.15 -1.55
N ASP A 297 4.29 -22.05 -2.39
CA ASP A 297 3.58 -23.26 -2.79
C ASP A 297 3.40 -24.23 -1.60
N ALA A 298 4.47 -24.49 -0.84
CA ALA A 298 4.39 -25.30 0.38
C ALA A 298 3.39 -24.72 1.42
N ALA A 299 3.31 -23.39 1.52
CA ALA A 299 2.30 -22.74 2.36
C ALA A 299 0.87 -22.94 1.84
N ALA A 300 0.66 -22.91 0.52
CA ALA A 300 -0.65 -23.10 -0.10
C ALA A 300 -1.17 -24.54 0.11
N GLU A 301 -0.31 -25.54 -0.09
CA GLU A 301 -0.60 -26.95 0.20
C GLU A 301 -1.01 -27.14 1.67
N ALA A 302 -0.29 -26.50 2.60
CA ALA A 302 -0.63 -26.56 4.02
C ALA A 302 -1.98 -25.90 4.35
N ILE A 303 -2.32 -24.80 3.70
CA ILE A 303 -3.62 -24.15 3.87
C ILE A 303 -4.73 -25.03 3.30
N GLN A 304 -4.53 -25.60 2.11
CA GLN A 304 -5.50 -26.50 1.49
C GLN A 304 -5.75 -27.71 2.37
N TRP A 305 -4.70 -28.28 2.96
CA TRP A 305 -4.81 -29.35 3.94
C TRP A 305 -5.62 -28.94 5.19
N LEU A 306 -5.37 -27.74 5.74
CA LEU A 306 -6.12 -27.23 6.89
C LEU A 306 -7.61 -26.95 6.58
N VAL A 307 -7.94 -26.58 5.34
CA VAL A 307 -9.31 -26.20 4.92
C VAL A 307 -10.12 -27.38 4.37
N SER A 308 -9.47 -28.34 3.71
CA SER A 308 -10.11 -29.52 3.08
C SER A 308 -10.62 -30.56 4.07
N GLY A 309 -10.28 -30.46 5.36
CA GLY A 309 -10.88 -31.26 6.44
C GLY A 309 -12.39 -31.03 6.68
N THR A 310 -13.01 -30.09 5.95
CA THR A 310 -14.44 -29.75 6.11
C THR A 310 -15.37 -30.51 5.15
N GLN A 311 -14.86 -31.27 4.16
CA GLN A 311 -15.71 -31.84 3.09
C GLN A 311 -15.49 -33.30 2.65
N MET A 312 -14.66 -34.12 3.30
CA MET A 312 -14.59 -35.55 2.92
C MET A 312 -14.87 -36.50 4.08
N GLY A 313 -15.99 -37.21 3.95
CA GLY A 313 -16.43 -38.28 4.84
C GLY A 313 -15.61 -39.56 4.71
N HIS A 314 -15.61 -40.29 5.82
CA HIS A 314 -15.19 -41.67 6.02
C HIS A 314 -13.71 -42.05 5.80
N GLY A 315 -12.96 -42.05 6.91
CA GLY A 315 -11.80 -42.92 7.08
C GLY A 315 -10.70 -42.32 7.96
N TYR A 316 -10.61 -42.82 9.18
CA TYR A 316 -9.53 -42.63 10.17
C TYR A 316 -9.62 -41.42 11.13
N ILE A 317 -9.95 -41.82 12.36
CA ILE A 317 -9.85 -41.11 13.63
C ILE A 317 -8.40 -40.66 13.83
N ASN A 318 -8.10 -39.39 13.52
CA ASN A 318 -7.13 -38.57 14.27
C ASN A 318 -7.15 -37.05 13.98
N HIS A 319 -8.17 -36.52 13.30
CA HIS A 319 -8.16 -35.11 12.87
C HIS A 319 -8.84 -34.10 13.82
N MET A 320 -9.43 -34.54 14.93
CA MET A 320 -10.07 -33.64 15.91
C MET A 320 -9.23 -33.33 17.15
N SER A 321 -8.02 -33.91 17.30
CA SER A 321 -7.24 -33.69 18.53
C SER A 321 -6.56 -32.31 18.60
N MET A 322 -6.39 -31.62 17.46
CA MET A 322 -5.85 -30.25 17.41
C MET A 322 -6.88 -29.16 17.72
N MET A 323 -8.18 -29.45 17.71
CA MET A 323 -9.22 -28.49 18.12
C MET A 323 -9.66 -28.65 19.58
N LEU A 324 -9.31 -29.76 20.26
CA LEU A 324 -9.84 -30.07 21.60
C LEU A 324 -8.82 -30.37 22.71
N LYS A 325 -7.50 -30.33 22.46
CA LYS A 325 -6.53 -30.43 23.56
C LYS A 325 -6.04 -29.06 24.02
N LYS A 326 -6.81 -28.44 24.92
CA LYS A 326 -6.23 -27.59 25.98
C LYS A 326 -5.22 -28.45 26.75
N SER A 327 -3.95 -28.06 26.75
CA SER A 327 -2.98 -28.63 27.69
C SER A 327 -3.41 -28.25 29.11
N LYS A 328 -3.95 -29.23 29.85
CA LYS A 328 -3.91 -29.23 31.31
C LYS A 328 -2.53 -29.72 31.73
N LYS A 329 -1.78 -28.85 32.40
CA LYS A 329 -0.79 -29.11 33.47
C LYS A 329 -0.36 -27.72 33.96
N ASP A 330 -1.03 -27.18 34.98
CA ASP A 330 -0.76 -27.37 36.42
C ASP A 330 0.62 -26.85 36.83
N HIS A 331 0.62 -25.80 37.66
CA HIS A 331 1.06 -25.85 39.06
C HIS A 331 0.45 -24.62 39.76
N ASN A 332 -0.41 -24.81 40.76
CA ASN A 332 -0.04 -24.99 42.17
C ASN A 332 0.88 -23.89 42.68
#